data_AF-A0A2H5VJY2-F1
#
_entry.id   AF-A0A2H5VJY2-F1
#
_cell.length_a   1.000
_cell.length_b   1.000
_cell.length_c   1.000
_cell.angle_alpha   90.00
_cell.angle_beta   90.00
_cell.angle_gamma   90.00
#
_symmetry.space_group_name_H-M   'P 1'
#
loop_
_entity.id
_entity.type
_entity.pdbx_description
1 polymer ?
#
loop_
_entity_poly.entity_id
_entity_poly.type
_entity_poly.pdbx_seq_one_letter_code
_entity_poly.pdbx_strand_id
1 'polypeptide(L)'
;MTALLVILCGVLVLATLMYIFFEDAEDVGRVRDRLAVLTEKKEQLLDNLRDLRFEYRAGKLSEADYERARATLEAEIAVVLAELEKLSPAERRA
;
A
#
# COMPACT_ATOMS: atom_id res chain seq x y z
N MET A 1 42.98 28.30 11.38
CA MET A 1 43.17 27.05 10.59
C MET A 1 42.40 25.88 11.19
N THR A 2 42.59 25.56 12.48
CA THR A 2 41.85 24.48 13.18
C THR A 2 40.35 24.75 13.34
N ALA A 3 39.94 25.98 13.69
CA ALA A 3 38.52 26.34 13.83
C ALA A 3 37.71 26.16 12.53
N LEU A 4 38.30 26.50 11.37
CA LEU A 4 37.68 26.29 10.06
C LEU A 4 37.52 24.79 9.75
N LEU A 5 38.49 23.97 10.15
CA LEU A 5 38.45 22.52 10.00
C LEU A 5 37.33 21.89 10.83
N VAL A 6 37.15 22.34 12.09
CA VAL A 6 36.08 21.87 12.96
C VAL A 6 34.70 22.24 12.42
N ILE A 7 34.54 23.47 11.91
CA ILE A 7 33.28 23.91 11.29
C ILE A 7 32.98 23.07 10.04
N LEU A 8 33.97 22.83 9.18
CA LEU A 8 33.80 22.01 7.98
C LEU A 8 33.41 20.56 8.32
N CYS A 9 34.05 19.96 9.33
CA CYS A 9 33.66 18.64 9.84
C CYS A 9 32.23 18.64 10.38
N GLY A 10 31.84 19.66 11.14
CA GLY A 10 30.49 19.78 11.69
C GLY A 10 29.43 19.90 10.59
N VAL A 11 29.70 20.68 9.54
CA VAL A 11 28.80 20.83 8.38
C VAL A 11 28.71 19.52 7.60
N LEU A 12 29.81 18.81 7.38
CA LEU A 12 29.80 17.50 6.72
C LEU A 12 28.98 16.47 7.51
N VAL A 13 29.17 16.38 8.82
CA VAL A 13 28.37 15.48 9.67
C VAL A 13 26.90 15.85 9.59
N LEU A 14 26.56 17.14 9.71
CA LEU A 14 25.18 17.60 9.61
C LEU A 14 24.56 17.30 8.25
N ALA A 15 25.30 17.50 7.16
CA ALA A 15 24.86 17.17 5.80
C ALA A 15 24.62 15.67 5.62
N THR A 16 25.51 14.83 6.17
CA THR A 16 25.36 13.37 6.10
C THR A 16 24.16 12.89 6.90
N LEU A 17 23.94 13.46 8.10
CA LEU A 17 22.75 13.19 8.90
C LEU A 17 21.48 13.60 8.15
N MET A 18 21.44 14.83 7.62
CA MET A 18 20.30 15.32 6.83
C MET A 18 20.03 14.41 5.62
N TYR A 19 21.06 13.96 4.92
CA TYR A 19 20.93 13.04 3.77
C TYR A 19 20.27 11.72 4.18
N ILE A 20 20.77 11.07 5.25
CA ILE A 20 20.20 9.82 5.76
C ILE A 20 18.73 10.01 6.16
N PHE A 21 18.41 11.07 6.91
CA PHE A 21 17.04 11.30 7.36
C PHE A 21 16.06 11.64 6.23
N PHE A 22 16.53 12.24 5.11
CA PHE A 22 15.65 12.63 4.01
C PHE A 22 15.34 11.46 3.05
N GLU A 23 16.33 10.60 2.80
CA GLU A 23 16.20 9.48 1.85
C GLU A 23 15.24 8.39 2.37
N ASP A 24 15.31 8.08 3.67
CA ASP A 24 14.41 7.11 4.30
C ASP A 24 12.98 7.67 4.49
N ALA A 25 12.83 8.96 4.80
CA ALA A 25 11.52 9.55 5.08
C ALA A 25 10.60 9.61 3.85
N GLU A 26 11.17 9.92 2.67
CA GLU A 26 10.38 10.05 1.44
C GLU A 26 9.92 8.69 0.91
N ASP A 27 10.77 7.65 1.00
CA ASP A 27 10.45 6.31 0.50
C ASP A 27 9.47 5.57 1.44
N VAL A 28 9.67 5.66 2.76
CA VAL A 28 8.74 5.10 3.74
C VAL A 28 7.36 5.75 3.65
N GLY A 29 7.30 7.08 3.46
CA GLY A 29 6.03 7.80 3.24
C GLY A 29 5.29 7.30 1.99
N ARG A 30 6.00 7.14 0.87
CA ARG A 30 5.43 6.67 -0.40
C ARG A 30 4.94 5.22 -0.33
N VAL A 31 5.64 4.35 0.37
CA VAL A 31 5.22 2.95 0.58
C VAL A 31 3.96 2.88 1.44
N ARG A 32 3.91 3.65 2.54
CA ARG A 32 2.72 3.72 3.40
C ARG A 32 1.50 4.25 2.66
N ASP A 33 1.64 5.28 1.85
CA ASP A 33 0.55 5.81 1.02
C ASP A 33 0.03 4.75 0.03
N ARG A 34 0.93 4.02 -0.64
CA ARG A 34 0.53 2.95 -1.57
C ARG A 34 -0.20 1.81 -0.86
N LEU A 35 0.26 1.43 0.33
CA LEU A 35 -0.37 0.39 1.15
C LEU A 35 -1.75 0.82 1.66
N ALA A 36 -1.90 2.09 2.04
CA ALA A 36 -3.20 2.65 2.41
C ALA A 36 -4.19 2.54 1.24
N VAL A 37 -3.78 2.97 0.04
CA VAL A 37 -4.62 2.89 -1.18
C VAL A 37 -5.02 1.45 -1.52
N LEU A 38 -4.09 0.50 -1.42
CA LEU A 38 -4.38 -0.91 -1.71
C LEU A 38 -5.28 -1.55 -0.65
N THR A 39 -5.13 -1.15 0.61
CA THR A 39 -5.99 -1.62 1.70
C THR A 39 -7.41 -1.12 1.52
N GLU A 40 -7.57 0.17 1.17
CA GLU A 40 -8.88 0.75 0.85
C GLU A 40 -9.54 0.03 -0.34
N LYS A 41 -8.79 -0.21 -1.42
CA LYS A 41 -9.29 -0.98 -2.57
C LYS A 41 -9.76 -2.38 -2.19
N LYS A 42 -9.01 -3.08 -1.33
CA LYS A 42 -9.41 -4.40 -0.82
C LYS A 42 -10.74 -4.31 -0.08
N GLU A 43 -10.91 -3.33 0.81
CA GLU A 43 -12.16 -3.16 1.56
C GLU A 43 -13.35 -2.89 0.63
N GLN A 44 -13.17 -2.02 -0.37
CA GLN A 44 -14.19 -1.73 -1.38
C GLN A 44 -14.60 -2.98 -2.17
N LEU A 45 -13.64 -3.79 -2.62
CA LEU A 45 -13.92 -5.02 -3.37
C LEU A 45 -14.66 -6.07 -2.52
N LEU A 46 -14.29 -6.21 -1.23
CA LEU A 46 -14.99 -7.10 -0.31
C LEU A 46 -16.41 -6.63 -0.02
N ASP A 47 -16.63 -5.31 0.04
CA ASP A 47 -17.97 -4.75 0.21
C ASP A 47 -18.84 -5.01 -1.03
N ASN A 48 -18.29 -4.77 -2.23
CA ASN A 48 -18.96 -5.08 -3.49
C ASN A 48 -19.34 -6.57 -3.59
N LEU A 49 -18.48 -7.48 -3.12
CA LEU A 49 -18.79 -8.91 -3.06
C LEU A 49 -19.94 -9.21 -2.10
N ARG A 50 -19.99 -8.53 -0.95
CA ARG A 50 -21.08 -8.66 0.02
C ARG A 50 -22.40 -8.17 -0.54
N ASP A 51 -22.39 -7.03 -1.22
CA ASP A 51 -23.56 -6.44 -1.87
C ASP A 51 -24.06 -7.33 -3.01
N LEU A 52 -23.17 -7.86 -3.84
CA LEU A 52 -23.52 -8.81 -4.90
C LEU A 52 -24.25 -10.05 -4.33
N ARG A 53 -23.77 -10.59 -3.20
CA ARG A 53 -24.43 -11.71 -2.50
C ARG A 53 -25.76 -11.33 -1.88
N PHE A 54 -25.97 -10.06 -1.54
CA PHE A 54 -27.25 -9.56 -1.06
C PHE A 54 -28.24 -9.45 -2.22
N GLU A 55 -27.82 -8.87 -3.35
CA GLU A 55 -28.67 -8.73 -4.54
C GLU A 55 -29.10 -10.06 -5.14
N TYR A 56 -28.20 -11.05 -5.16
CA TYR A 56 -28.53 -12.41 -5.58
C TYR A 56 -29.57 -13.05 -4.65
N ARG A 57 -29.40 -12.95 -3.33
CA ARG A 57 -30.39 -13.44 -2.36
C ARG A 57 -31.72 -12.71 -2.42
N ALA A 58 -31.72 -11.45 -2.87
CA ALA A 58 -32.94 -10.69 -3.13
C ALA A 58 -33.65 -11.12 -4.44
N GLY A 59 -33.08 -12.05 -5.21
CA GLY A 59 -33.65 -12.55 -6.45
C GLY A 59 -33.50 -11.59 -7.64
N LYS A 60 -32.64 -10.58 -7.54
CA LYS A 60 -32.44 -9.57 -8.59
C LYS A 60 -31.52 -10.06 -9.72
N LEU A 61 -30.67 -11.04 -9.45
CA LEU A 61 -29.72 -11.60 -10.42
C LEU A 61 -30.03 -13.06 -10.74
N SER A 62 -29.81 -13.41 -12.00
CA SER A 62 -29.70 -14.82 -12.42
C SER A 62 -28.44 -15.45 -11.83
N GLU A 63 -28.49 -16.75 -11.56
CA GLU A 63 -27.35 -17.52 -11.05
C GLU A 63 -26.14 -17.41 -11.98
N ALA A 64 -26.35 -17.44 -13.30
CA ALA A 64 -25.27 -17.30 -14.28
C ALA A 64 -24.57 -15.92 -14.23
N ASP A 65 -25.32 -14.85 -13.97
CA ASP A 65 -24.78 -13.50 -13.88
C ASP A 65 -24.09 -13.27 -12.53
N TYR A 66 -24.63 -13.84 -11.45
CA TYR A 66 -24.01 -13.87 -10.13
C TYR A 66 -22.66 -14.58 -10.16
N GLU A 67 -22.58 -15.79 -10.73
CA GLU A 67 -21.33 -16.56 -10.83
C GLU A 67 -20.25 -15.80 -11.61
N ARG A 68 -20.62 -15.16 -12.73
CA ARG A 68 -19.70 -14.34 -13.52
C ARG A 68 -19.18 -13.12 -12.75
N ALA A 69 -20.09 -12.35 -12.14
CA ALA A 69 -19.72 -11.16 -11.39
C ALA A 69 -18.86 -11.52 -10.16
N ARG A 70 -19.20 -12.63 -9.49
CA ARG A 70 -18.44 -13.14 -8.35
C ARG A 70 -17.02 -13.53 -8.76
N ALA A 71 -16.87 -14.29 -9.83
CA ALA A 71 -15.56 -14.74 -10.31
C ALA A 71 -14.65 -13.54 -10.67
N THR A 72 -15.20 -12.49 -11.28
CA THR A 72 -14.46 -11.26 -11.58
C THR A 72 -14.00 -10.57 -10.29
N LEU A 73 -14.89 -10.35 -9.33
CA LEU A 73 -14.55 -9.73 -8.05
C LEU A 73 -13.52 -10.55 -7.26
N GLU A 74 -13.67 -11.87 -7.20
CA GLU A 74 -12.72 -12.76 -6.54
C GLU A 74 -11.33 -12.71 -7.18
N ALA A 75 -11.26 -12.61 -8.52
CA ALA A 75 -9.99 -12.45 -9.22
C ALA A 75 -9.33 -11.10 -8.90
N GLU A 76 -10.09 -10.00 -8.87
CA GLU A 76 -9.57 -8.68 -8.50
C GLU A 76 -9.08 -8.64 -7.05
N ILE A 77 -9.82 -9.26 -6.12
CA ILE A 77 -9.40 -9.38 -4.72
C ILE A 77 -8.09 -10.16 -4.60
N ALA A 78 -7.94 -11.26 -5.35
CA ALA A 78 -6.71 -12.06 -5.35
C ALA A 78 -5.50 -11.26 -5.84
N VAL A 79 -5.68 -10.43 -6.89
CA VAL A 79 -4.61 -9.55 -7.40
C VAL A 79 -4.21 -8.51 -6.35
N VAL A 80 -5.17 -7.81 -5.75
CA VAL A 80 -4.89 -6.78 -4.73
C VAL A 80 -4.23 -7.39 -3.48
N LEU A 81 -4.67 -8.57 -3.05
CA LEU A 81 -4.03 -9.29 -1.93
C LEU A 81 -2.58 -9.68 -2.26
N ALA A 82 -2.32 -10.17 -3.47
CA ALA A 82 -0.96 -10.48 -3.90
C ALA A 82 -0.06 -9.24 -3.98
N GLU A 83 -0.61 -8.07 -4.34
CA GLU A 83 0.13 -6.80 -4.31
C GLU A 83 0.44 -6.35 -2.88
N LEU A 84 -0.54 -6.45 -1.96
CA LEU A 84 -0.34 -6.19 -0.53
C LEU A 84 0.72 -7.12 0.08
N GLU A 85 0.71 -8.40 -0.27
CA GLU A 85 1.71 -9.38 0.18
C GLU A 85 3.11 -9.09 -0.35
N LYS A 86 3.26 -8.43 -1.50
CA LYS A 86 4.57 -8.01 -2.02
C LYS A 86 5.10 -6.77 -1.31
N LEU A 87 4.22 -5.87 -0.89
CA LEU A 87 4.58 -4.60 -0.24
C LEU A 87 4.77 -4.74 1.29
N SER A 88 3.98 -5.59 1.96
CA SER A 88 4.08 -5.80 3.42
C SER A 88 5.42 -6.38 3.94
N PRO A 89 6.18 -7.25 3.23
CA PRO A 89 7.50 -7.69 3.70
C PRO A 89 8.57 -6.60 3.57
N ALA A 90 8.35 -5.56 2.76
CA ALA A 90 9.24 -4.40 2.68
C ALA A 90 9.12 -3.53 3.95
N GLU A 91 7.90 -3.31 4.45
CA GLU A 91 7.68 -2.62 5.74
C GLU A 91 8.19 -3.39 6.95
N ARG A 92 8.21 -4.73 6.91
CA ARG A 92 8.63 -5.57 8.05
C ARG A 92 10.16 -5.58 8.27
N ARG A 93 10.94 -5.00 7.34
CA ARG A 93 12.41 -4.95 7.36
C ARG A 93 12.98 -3.53 7.54
N ALA A 94 12.13 -2.50 7.51
CA ALA A 94 12.47 -1.13 7.90
C ALA A 94 12.15 -0.91 9.38
#